data_AF-A0A8I0H2R0-F1
#
_entry.id   AF-A0A8I0H2R0-F1
#
_cell.length_a   1.000
_cell.length_b   1.000
_cell.length_c   1.000
_cell.angle_alpha   90.00
_cell.angle_beta   90.00
_cell.angle_gamma   90.00
#
_symmetry.space_group_name_H-M   'P 1'
#
loop_
_entity.id
_entity.type
_entity.pdbx_description
1 polymer ?
#
loop_
_entity_poly.entity_id
_entity_poly.type
_entity_poly.pdbx_seq_one_letter_code
_entity_poly.pdbx_strand_id
1 'polypeptide(L)'
;DAHYHYSKEINALQNEYGISGICNVANEKEFELVHQKQLFYSCGIHPWNASLDTFESMLPLLKKAPIIGEIGMDSVWCDLDLNIQK
;
A
#
# COMPACT_ATOMS: atom_id res chain seq x y z
N ASP A 1 -13.03 6.90 -0.85
CA ASP A 1 -11.84 6.77 -1.70
C ASP A 1 -11.37 5.32 -1.72
N ALA A 2 -11.48 4.64 -2.86
CA ALA A 2 -11.19 3.20 -2.91
C ALA A 2 -9.69 2.89 -2.81
N HIS A 3 -8.81 3.86 -3.03
CA HIS A 3 -7.38 3.68 -2.94
C HIS A 3 -6.68 5.05 -2.84
N TYR A 4 -5.85 5.24 -1.82
CA TYR A 4 -4.98 6.41 -1.72
C TYR A 4 -3.69 6.09 -0.94
N HIS A 5 -2.65 6.87 -1.17
CA HIS A 5 -1.45 6.86 -0.32
C HIS A 5 -1.59 7.90 0.78
N TYR A 6 -1.04 7.61 1.97
CA TYR A 6 -1.17 8.49 3.11
C TYR A 6 -0.66 9.90 2.81
N SER A 7 -1.54 10.89 3.03
CA SER A 7 -1.20 12.31 3.15
C SER A 7 -1.93 12.88 4.37
N LYS A 8 -1.29 13.80 5.08
CA LYS A 8 -1.91 14.50 6.22
C LYS A 8 -3.11 15.32 5.75
N GLU A 9 -2.95 15.99 4.61
CA GLU A 9 -3.93 16.85 3.97
C GLU A 9 -5.13 16.03 3.48
N ILE A 10 -4.88 14.92 2.78
CA ILE A 10 -5.94 14.03 2.29
C ILE A 10 -6.73 13.42 3.45
N ASN A 11 -6.06 12.95 4.51
CA ASN A 11 -6.77 12.42 5.69
C ASN A 11 -7.59 13.50 6.40
N ALA A 12 -7.07 14.72 6.53
CA ALA A 12 -7.81 15.82 7.14
C ALA A 12 -9.10 16.12 6.36
N LEU A 13 -9.01 16.21 5.04
CA LEU A 13 -10.17 16.42 4.16
C LEU A 13 -11.13 15.24 4.20
N GLN A 14 -10.64 14.00 4.13
CA GLN A 14 -11.48 12.81 4.23
C GLN A 14 -12.28 12.80 5.54
N ASN A 15 -11.67 13.18 6.67
CA ASN A 15 -12.36 13.30 7.95
C ASN A 15 -13.37 14.45 7.97
N GLU A 16 -13.01 15.63 7.43
CA GLU A 16 -13.91 16.80 7.33
C GLU A 16 -15.19 16.47 6.56
N TYR A 17 -15.06 15.73 5.45
CA TYR A 17 -16.18 15.40 4.57
C TYR A 17 -16.79 14.02 4.84
N GLY A 18 -16.34 13.28 5.88
CA GLY A 18 -16.85 11.95 6.21
C GLY A 18 -16.62 10.89 5.14
N ILE A 19 -15.54 11.02 4.35
CA ILE A 19 -15.20 10.11 3.26
C ILE A 19 -14.33 8.98 3.81
N SER A 20 -14.85 7.75 3.80
CA SER A 20 -14.04 6.56 4.11
C SER A 20 -13.04 6.27 2.99
N GLY A 21 -11.89 5.69 3.34
CA GLY A 21 -10.93 5.24 2.33
C GLY A 21 -10.07 4.05 2.72
N ILE A 22 -9.40 3.49 1.71
CA ILE A 22 -8.43 2.40 1.86
C ILE A 22 -7.04 3.00 1.62
N CYS A 23 -6.26 3.14 2.70
CA CYS A 23 -4.89 3.65 2.63
C CYS A 23 -3.93 2.53 2.22
N ASN A 24 -3.14 2.74 1.17
CA ASN A 24 -2.14 1.76 0.75
C ASN A 24 -0.93 1.75 1.71
N VAL A 25 -0.43 0.56 2.02
CA VAL A 25 0.77 0.31 2.84
C VAL A 25 1.79 -0.47 2.02
N ALA A 26 2.94 0.14 1.77
CA ALA A 26 4.05 -0.46 1.02
C ALA A 26 5.19 -0.98 1.91
N ASN A 27 5.25 -0.60 3.19
CA ASN A 27 6.34 -0.96 4.09
C ASN A 27 5.94 -0.85 5.57
N GLU A 28 6.85 -1.26 6.47
CA GLU A 28 6.60 -1.28 7.91
C GLU A 28 6.34 0.12 8.52
N LYS A 29 7.01 1.16 8.02
CA LYS A 29 6.80 2.55 8.52
C LYS A 29 5.40 3.04 8.20
N GLU A 30 4.91 2.73 7.00
CA GLU A 30 3.53 3.05 6.60
C GLU A 30 2.51 2.23 7.39
N PHE A 31 2.83 0.96 7.67
CA PHE A 31 1.99 0.11 8.53
C PHE A 31 1.82 0.70 9.94
N GLU A 32 2.93 1.11 10.57
CA GLU A 32 2.91 1.74 11.89
C GLU A 32 2.02 3.00 11.89
N LEU A 33 2.11 3.80 10.83
CA LEU A 33 1.34 5.02 10.67
C LEU A 33 -0.16 4.76 10.54
N VAL A 34 -0.57 3.83 9.66
CA VAL A 34 -2.00 3.50 9.50
C VAL A 34 -2.55 2.87 10.76
N HIS A 35 -1.74 2.07 11.47
CA HIS A 35 -2.13 1.47 12.75
C HIS A 35 -2.30 2.54 13.83
N GLN A 36 -1.35 3.46 13.98
CA GLN A 36 -1.45 4.57 14.94
C GLN A 36 -2.70 5.43 14.70
N LYS A 37 -3.08 5.61 13.43
CA LYS A 37 -4.23 6.43 13.03
C LYS A 37 -5.53 5.66 12.89
N GLN A 38 -5.50 4.35 13.10
CA GLN A 38 -6.65 3.45 12.97
C GLN A 38 -7.32 3.55 11.59
N LEU A 39 -6.51 3.69 10.53
CA LEU A 39 -6.99 3.76 9.15
C LEU A 39 -7.24 2.35 8.60
N PHE A 40 -8.27 2.22 7.76
CA PHE A 40 -8.48 1.01 6.98
C PHE A 40 -7.50 0.98 5.81
N TYR A 41 -6.86 -0.17 5.55
CA TYR A 41 -5.68 -0.20 4.69
C TYR A 41 -5.59 -1.46 3.81
N SER A 42 -4.83 -1.35 2.72
CA SER A 42 -4.35 -2.50 1.94
C SER A 42 -2.84 -2.64 2.11
N CYS A 43 -2.30 -3.85 1.94
CA CYS A 43 -0.85 -4.06 1.86
C CYS A 43 -0.48 -4.98 0.70
N GLY A 44 0.58 -4.63 -0.02
CA GLY A 44 1.03 -5.33 -1.21
C GLY A 44 2.44 -4.89 -1.62
N ILE A 45 3.04 -5.65 -2.53
CA ILE A 45 4.29 -5.25 -3.19
C ILE A 45 3.90 -4.62 -4.53
N HIS A 46 4.08 -3.31 -4.64
CA HIS A 46 3.85 -2.59 -5.89
C HIS A 46 4.91 -3.01 -6.94
N PRO A 47 4.57 -3.07 -8.24
CA PRO A 47 5.50 -3.43 -9.32
C PRO A 47 6.85 -2.73 -9.25
N TRP A 48 6.84 -1.44 -8.92
CA TRP A 48 8.04 -0.60 -8.84
C TRP A 48 9.00 -1.00 -7.72
N ASN A 49 8.52 -1.75 -6.72
CA ASN A 49 9.30 -2.23 -5.59
C ASN A 49 9.62 -3.72 -5.68
N ALA A 50 9.22 -4.42 -6.75
CA ALA A 50 9.34 -5.88 -6.86
C ALA A 50 10.79 -6.41 -6.83
N SER A 51 11.79 -5.55 -7.08
CA SER A 51 13.21 -5.90 -6.94
C SER A 51 13.82 -5.52 -5.57
N LEU A 52 13.11 -4.70 -4.79
CA LEU A 52 13.58 -4.17 -3.51
C LEU A 52 13.00 -4.96 -2.34
N ASP A 53 11.73 -5.31 -2.44
CA ASP A 53 11.01 -6.08 -1.43
C ASP A 53 10.83 -7.54 -1.86
N THR A 54 10.91 -8.47 -0.91
CA THR A 54 10.63 -9.88 -1.16
C THR A 54 9.31 -10.27 -0.54
N PHE A 55 8.72 -11.36 -1.05
CA PHE A 55 7.54 -11.93 -0.43
C PHE A 55 7.78 -12.25 1.05
N GLU A 56 8.93 -12.82 1.39
CA GLU A 56 9.28 -13.19 2.76
C GLU A 56 9.40 -11.98 3.69
N SER A 57 10.00 -10.88 3.22
CA SER A 57 10.14 -9.66 4.03
C SER A 57 8.78 -9.02 4.31
N MET A 58 7.88 -9.04 3.32
CA MET A 58 6.54 -8.46 3.43
C MET A 58 5.49 -9.39 4.05
N LEU A 59 5.76 -10.71 4.13
CA LEU A 59 4.82 -11.71 4.63
C LEU A 59 4.21 -11.39 6.01
N PRO A 60 4.97 -10.86 7.00
CA PRO A 60 4.38 -10.47 8.28
C PRO A 60 3.32 -9.36 8.18
N LEU A 61 3.47 -8.44 7.22
CA LEU A 61 2.53 -7.36 6.96
C LEU A 61 1.33 -7.87 6.15
N LEU A 62 1.58 -8.64 5.09
CA LEU A 62 0.56 -9.23 4.24
C LEU A 62 -0.42 -10.11 5.04
N LYS A 63 0.06 -10.86 6.03
CA LYS A 63 -0.79 -11.68 6.92
C LYS A 63 -1.71 -10.86 7.84
N LYS A 64 -1.36 -9.61 8.12
CA LYS A 64 -2.15 -8.70 8.99
C LYS A 64 -3.14 -7.86 8.19
N ALA A 65 -2.88 -7.68 6.90
CA ALA A 65 -3.64 -6.77 6.05
C ALA A 65 -5.07 -7.27 5.82
N PRO A 66 -6.09 -6.40 5.92
CA PRO A 66 -7.46 -6.78 5.63
C PRO A 66 -7.72 -6.89 4.13
N ILE A 67 -6.90 -6.24 3.30
CA ILE A 67 -6.93 -6.26 1.84
C ILE A 67 -5.51 -6.43 1.31
N ILE A 68 -5.35 -7.29 0.30
CA ILE A 68 -4.09 -7.40 -0.45
C ILE A 68 -4.11 -6.40 -1.60
N GLY A 69 -3.09 -5.54 -1.63
CA GLY A 69 -2.93 -4.50 -2.63
C GLY A 69 -2.15 -3.28 -2.09
N GLU A 70 -1.67 -2.39 -2.93
CA GLU A 70 -1.64 -2.53 -4.39
C GLU A 70 -0.60 -3.57 -4.83
N ILE A 71 -1.03 -4.44 -5.74
CA ILE A 71 -0.22 -5.43 -6.42
C ILE A 71 -0.61 -5.40 -7.89
N GLY A 72 0.26 -5.84 -8.77
CA GLY A 72 -0.03 -5.87 -10.19
C GLY A 72 1.24 -5.97 -11.01
N MET A 73 1.21 -5.40 -12.21
CA MET A 73 2.36 -5.25 -13.08
C MET A 73 2.24 -3.91 -13.80
N ASP A 74 3.38 -3.28 -14.08
CA ASP A 74 3.46 -2.04 -14.84
C ASP A 74 4.49 -2.21 -15.96
N SER A 75 4.04 -2.08 -17.21
CA SER A 75 4.86 -2.22 -18.42
C SER A 75 5.25 -0.89 -19.05
N VAL A 76 4.83 0.24 -18.47
CA VAL A 76 5.03 1.58 -19.03
C VAL A 76 6.02 2.38 -18.19
N TRP A 77 5.90 2.32 -16.86
CA TRP A 77 6.69 3.16 -15.95
C TRP A 77 7.58 2.37 -14.99
N CYS A 78 7.53 1.04 -15.03
CA CYS A 78 8.44 0.19 -14.28
C CYS A 78 9.53 -0.36 -15.20
N ASP A 79 10.79 -0.03 -14.90
CA ASP A 79 11.95 -0.54 -15.65
C ASP A 79 12.26 -2.01 -15.35
N LEU A 80 11.60 -2.62 -14.37
CA LEU A 80 11.80 -4.03 -14.02
C LEU A 80 11.17 -4.96 -15.05
N ASP A 81 11.87 -6.04 -15.39
CA ASP A 81 11.32 -7.08 -16.26
C ASP A 81 10.00 -7.61 -15.67
N LEU A 82 8.99 -7.77 -16.53
CA LEU A 82 7.66 -8.24 -16.14
C LEU A 82 7.69 -9.62 -15.47
N ASN A 83 8.75 -10.42 -15.62
CA ASN A 83 8.91 -11.69 -14.92
C ASN A 83 9.43 -11.54 -13.50
N ILE A 84 10.02 -10.40 -13.15
CA ILE A 84 10.39 -10.06 -11.77
C ILE A 84 9.17 -9.53 -11.01
N GLN A 85 8.26 -8.84 -11.69
CA GLN A 85 7.05 -8.24 -11.09
C GLN A 85 5.93 -9.25 -10.76
N LYS A 86 6.03 -10.51 -11.20
CA LYS A 86 4.97 -11.55 -11.11
C LYS A 86 5.00 -12.36 -9.82
#